data_AF-A0A933DU39-F1
#
_entry.id   AF-A0A933DU39-F1
#
_cell.length_a   1.000
_cell.length_b   1.000
_cell.length_c   1.000
_cell.angle_alpha   90.00
_cell.angle_beta   90.00
_cell.angle_gamma   90.00
#
_symmetry.space_group_name_H-M   'P 1'
#
loop_
_entity.id
_entity.type
_entity.pdbx_description
1 polymer ?
#
loop_
_entity_poly.entity_id
_entity_poly.type
_entity_poly.pdbx_seq_one_letter_code
_entity_poly.pdbx_strand_id
1 'polypeptide(L)'
;MVTNTGGLSGSYEVILKIDNIAVATQNVILSGGASQIVSFVTARDVAGTYTVNAGGLSGTFKVKVPPAPVVSTTYQVAIRGFAFNSSQITIKVGDTITWTNQDSVPHTVTGDGFDLGNLAGGQSRSYTFITAATFTYHCNIHPYMQGQVTVGSGS
;
A
#
# COMPACT_ATOMS: atom_id res chain seq x y z
N MET A 1 -33.04 -9.70 3.16
CA MET A 1 -34.27 -9.33 2.43
C MET A 1 -35.38 -9.24 3.46
N VAL A 2 -36.19 -8.18 3.42
CA VAL A 2 -37.37 -8.03 4.26
C VAL A 2 -38.59 -8.27 3.38
N THR A 3 -39.54 -9.08 3.83
CA THR A 3 -40.75 -9.45 3.09
C THR A 3 -41.97 -9.23 3.96
N ASN A 4 -42.96 -8.52 3.45
CA ASN A 4 -44.27 -8.38 4.08
C ASN A 4 -45.22 -9.46 3.52
N THR A 5 -45.52 -10.48 4.31
CA THR A 5 -46.40 -11.60 3.90
C THR A 5 -47.89 -11.32 4.15
N GLY A 6 -48.24 -10.17 4.73
CA GLY A 6 -49.61 -9.74 4.97
C GLY A 6 -50.20 -8.95 3.79
N GLY A 7 -51.51 -8.67 3.87
CA GLY A 7 -52.22 -7.89 2.83
C GLY A 7 -52.18 -6.37 3.01
N LEU A 8 -51.64 -5.87 4.12
CA LEU A 8 -51.60 -4.43 4.46
C LEU A 8 -50.16 -3.94 4.54
N SER A 9 -49.96 -2.64 4.35
CA SER A 9 -48.66 -2.01 4.53
C SER A 9 -48.20 -2.11 5.98
N GLY A 10 -46.90 -2.39 6.19
CA GLY A 10 -46.28 -2.50 7.51
C GLY A 10 -44.92 -1.82 7.56
N SER A 11 -44.49 -1.43 8.76
CA SER A 11 -43.14 -0.91 9.02
C SER A 11 -42.28 -2.00 9.66
N TYR A 12 -41.07 -2.16 9.15
CA TYR A 12 -40.10 -3.16 9.57
C TYR A 12 -38.79 -2.46 9.93
N GLU A 13 -38.28 -2.74 11.12
CA GLU A 13 -36.98 -2.25 11.56
C GLU A 13 -35.91 -3.32 11.31
N VAL A 14 -34.84 -2.94 10.62
CA VAL A 14 -33.67 -3.80 10.44
C VAL A 14 -32.49 -3.15 11.15
N ILE A 15 -31.96 -3.85 12.16
CA ILE A 15 -30.79 -3.42 12.92
C ILE A 15 -29.57 -4.21 12.44
N LEU A 16 -28.55 -3.51 11.98
CA LEU A 16 -27.20 -4.05 11.81
C LEU A 16 -26.49 -4.04 13.17
N LYS A 17 -26.02 -5.20 13.61
CA LYS A 17 -25.19 -5.35 14.81
C LYS A 17 -23.82 -5.87 14.45
N ILE A 18 -22.78 -5.32 15.07
CA ILE A 18 -21.43 -5.89 15.09
C ILE A 18 -21.10 -6.28 16.53
N ASP A 19 -20.70 -7.54 16.74
CA ASP A 19 -20.44 -8.12 18.06
C ASP A 19 -21.60 -7.89 19.04
N ASN A 20 -22.83 -8.09 18.53
CA ASN A 20 -24.10 -7.85 19.21
C ASN A 20 -24.41 -6.39 19.58
N ILE A 21 -23.55 -5.44 19.22
CA ILE A 21 -23.78 -4.00 19.39
C ILE A 21 -24.44 -3.44 18.14
N ALA A 22 -25.56 -2.74 18.29
CA ALA A 22 -26.20 -2.04 17.17
C ALA A 22 -25.28 -0.94 16.62
N VAL A 23 -25.00 -0.98 15.33
CA VAL A 23 -24.13 0.01 14.63
C VAL A 23 -24.87 0.79 13.56
N ALA A 24 -26.00 0.29 13.07
CA ALA A 24 -26.90 1.01 12.18
C ALA A 24 -28.31 0.43 12.28
N THR A 25 -29.30 1.26 12.01
CA THR A 25 -30.72 0.86 11.95
C THR A 25 -31.33 1.45 10.69
N GLN A 26 -32.15 0.66 9.99
CA GLN A 26 -32.91 1.12 8.85
C GLN A 26 -34.37 0.70 8.97
N ASN A 27 -35.26 1.68 8.86
CA ASN A 27 -36.70 1.46 8.84
C ASN A 27 -37.17 1.31 7.39
N VAL A 28 -37.98 0.29 7.14
CA VAL A 28 -38.51 -0.05 5.83
C VAL A 28 -40.02 -0.12 5.91
N ILE A 29 -40.71 0.57 5.00
CA ILE A 29 -42.17 0.47 4.87
C ILE A 29 -42.45 -0.37 3.63
N LEU A 30 -43.16 -1.48 3.81
CA LEU A 30 -43.51 -2.40 2.72
C LEU A 30 -45.02 -2.51 2.60
N SER A 31 -45.54 -2.30 1.40
CA SER A 31 -46.91 -2.68 1.04
C SER A 31 -47.13 -4.19 1.24
N GLY A 32 -48.39 -4.62 1.36
CA GLY A 32 -48.72 -6.04 1.47
C GLY A 32 -48.16 -6.85 0.28
N GLY A 33 -47.52 -7.99 0.57
CA GLY A 33 -46.86 -8.84 -0.41
C GLY A 33 -45.50 -8.35 -0.95
N ALA A 34 -45.07 -7.13 -0.62
CA ALA A 34 -43.82 -6.57 -1.14
C ALA A 34 -42.58 -7.11 -0.41
N SER A 35 -41.45 -7.13 -1.11
CA SER A 35 -40.13 -7.43 -0.55
C SER A 35 -39.12 -6.36 -0.93
N GLN A 36 -38.15 -6.09 -0.04
CA GLN A 36 -37.04 -5.18 -0.31
C GLN A 36 -35.72 -5.73 0.21
N ILE A 37 -34.66 -5.48 -0.54
CA ILE A 37 -33.29 -5.72 -0.09
C ILE A 37 -32.83 -4.51 0.73
N VAL A 38 -32.32 -4.78 1.93
CA VAL A 38 -31.73 -3.79 2.83
C VAL A 38 -30.24 -4.05 2.86
N SER A 39 -29.45 -3.02 2.55
CA SER A 39 -27.99 -3.10 2.45
C SER A 39 -27.36 -2.16 3.46
N PHE A 40 -26.40 -2.68 4.23
CA PHE A 40 -25.57 -1.88 5.12
C PHE A 40 -24.12 -1.92 4.66
N VAL A 41 -23.41 -0.81 4.86
CA VAL A 41 -21.95 -0.73 4.69
C VAL A 41 -21.34 -0.39 6.04
N THR A 42 -20.31 -1.12 6.43
CA THR A 42 -19.59 -0.89 7.68
C THR A 42 -18.12 -1.24 7.51
N ALA A 43 -17.26 -0.64 8.33
CA ALA A 43 -15.83 -0.88 8.35
C ALA A 43 -15.32 -0.93 9.79
N ARG A 44 -14.24 -1.68 10.00
CA ARG A 44 -13.49 -1.74 11.26
C ARG A 44 -12.02 -1.56 10.93
N ASP A 45 -11.35 -0.73 11.71
CA ASP A 45 -9.95 -0.36 11.61
C ASP A 45 -9.06 -1.18 12.56
N VAL A 46 -9.65 -1.76 13.60
CA VAL A 46 -8.97 -2.65 14.53
C VAL A 46 -8.96 -4.08 13.99
N ALA A 47 -7.80 -4.73 14.10
CA ALA A 47 -7.66 -6.13 13.74
C ALA A 47 -8.50 -7.02 14.66
N GLY A 48 -9.27 -7.93 14.08
CA GLY A 48 -10.17 -8.77 14.84
C GLY A 48 -11.10 -9.57 13.94
N THR A 49 -11.77 -10.55 14.54
CA THR A 49 -12.90 -11.24 13.90
C THR A 49 -14.18 -10.64 14.49
N TYR A 50 -15.02 -10.12 13.62
CA TYR A 50 -16.25 -9.43 13.98
C TYR A 50 -17.45 -10.27 13.55
N THR A 51 -18.43 -10.42 14.44
CA THR A 51 -19.71 -11.05 14.12
C THR A 51 -20.69 -9.99 13.65
N VAL A 52 -21.28 -10.17 12.47
CA VAL A 52 -22.28 -9.30 11.89
C VAL A 52 -23.63 -9.97 11.98
N ASN A 53 -24.64 -9.23 12.47
CA ASN A 53 -26.02 -9.70 12.50
C ASN A 53 -26.94 -8.65 11.87
N ALA A 54 -27.83 -9.07 10.97
CA ALA A 54 -28.85 -8.19 10.39
C ALA A 54 -30.11 -8.98 10.04
N GLY A 55 -31.27 -8.57 10.56
CA GLY A 55 -32.55 -9.18 10.22
C GLY A 55 -32.60 -10.70 10.46
N GLY A 56 -31.96 -11.19 11.53
CA GLY A 56 -31.89 -12.63 11.86
C GLY A 56 -30.79 -13.42 11.14
N LEU A 57 -30.12 -12.83 10.16
CA LEU A 57 -28.94 -13.43 9.52
C LEU A 57 -27.69 -13.12 10.34
N SER A 58 -26.75 -14.06 10.39
CA SER A 58 -25.44 -13.87 11.02
C SER A 58 -24.31 -14.26 10.07
N GLY A 59 -23.15 -13.61 10.23
CA GLY A 59 -21.93 -13.89 9.50
C GLY A 59 -20.72 -13.30 10.22
N THR A 60 -19.52 -13.52 9.70
CA THR A 60 -18.30 -12.95 10.27
C THR A 60 -17.41 -12.34 9.22
N PHE A 61 -16.70 -11.26 9.55
CA PHE A 61 -15.57 -10.77 8.77
C PHE A 61 -14.33 -10.63 9.64
N LYS A 62 -13.16 -10.77 9.04
CA LYS A 62 -11.87 -10.63 9.73
C LYS A 62 -11.14 -9.40 9.21
N VAL A 63 -10.89 -8.45 10.08
CA VAL A 63 -9.93 -7.37 9.83
C VAL A 63 -8.55 -7.91 10.19
N LYS A 64 -7.64 -7.87 9.22
CA LYS A 64 -6.25 -8.25 9.45
C LYS A 64 -5.52 -7.08 10.11
N VAL A 65 -4.53 -7.39 10.95
CA VAL A 65 -3.57 -6.39 11.43
C VAL A 65 -2.97 -5.71 10.20
N PRO A 66 -2.99 -4.37 10.12
CA PRO A 66 -2.22 -3.68 9.10
C PRO A 66 -0.77 -4.18 9.16
N PRO A 67 -0.09 -4.39 8.02
CA PRO A 67 1.33 -4.66 8.04
C PRO A 67 2.02 -3.59 8.91
N ALA A 68 2.96 -3.99 9.76
CA ALA A 68 3.77 -3.01 10.48
C ALA A 68 4.36 -2.02 9.46
N PRO A 69 4.45 -0.71 9.78
CA PRO A 69 5.13 0.23 8.90
C PRO A 69 6.54 -0.32 8.64
N VAL A 70 6.86 -0.58 7.38
CA VAL A 70 8.19 -1.01 6.97
C VAL A 70 9.14 0.12 7.34
N VAL A 71 10.03 -0.14 8.30
CA VAL A 71 11.11 0.80 8.63
C VAL A 71 12.06 0.80 7.45
N SER A 72 11.94 1.81 6.58
CA SER A 72 12.82 1.98 5.43
C SER A 72 14.05 2.78 5.83
N THR A 73 15.21 2.31 5.39
CA THR A 73 16.48 3.00 5.54
C THR A 73 16.82 3.73 4.24
N THR A 74 17.39 4.93 4.36
CA THR A 74 17.93 5.69 3.22
C THR A 74 19.45 5.59 3.21
N TYR A 75 20.00 5.03 2.14
CA TYR A 75 21.44 4.97 1.89
C TYR A 75 21.87 6.12 0.98
N GLN A 76 23.11 6.57 1.13
CA GLN A 76 23.67 7.68 0.36
C GLN A 76 24.80 7.17 -0.53
N VAL A 77 24.74 7.51 -1.82
CA VAL A 77 25.81 7.26 -2.79
C VAL A 77 26.28 8.59 -3.35
N ALA A 78 27.55 8.91 -3.15
CA ALA A 78 28.16 10.08 -3.78
C ALA A 78 28.62 9.71 -5.21
N ILE A 79 28.26 10.53 -6.19
CA ILE A 79 28.91 10.53 -7.50
C ILE A 79 30.06 11.51 -7.43
N ARG A 80 31.29 11.00 -7.41
CA ARG A 80 32.49 11.82 -7.24
C ARG A 80 33.68 11.17 -7.92
N GLY A 81 34.44 11.96 -8.68
CA GLY A 81 35.59 11.49 -9.44
C GLY A 81 35.20 10.55 -10.57
N PHE A 82 34.09 10.84 -11.27
CA PHE A 82 33.56 9.99 -12.34
C PHE A 82 33.31 8.54 -11.88
N ALA A 83 32.79 8.38 -10.65
CA ALA A 83 32.48 7.07 -10.08
C ALA A 83 31.30 7.16 -9.08
N PHE A 84 30.53 6.07 -9.00
CA PHE A 84 29.60 5.83 -7.91
C PHE A 84 30.39 5.34 -6.68
N ASN A 85 30.53 6.18 -5.66
CA ASN A 85 31.28 5.84 -4.45
C ASN A 85 30.38 4.95 -3.59
N SER A 86 30.73 3.65 -3.52
CA SER A 86 29.90 2.51 -3.12
C SER A 86 29.18 1.84 -4.30
N SER A 87 29.98 1.31 -5.25
CA SER A 87 29.50 0.61 -6.45
C SER A 87 28.74 -0.69 -6.15
N GLN A 88 28.80 -1.23 -4.93
CA GLN A 88 27.94 -2.34 -4.49
C GLN A 88 27.30 -2.00 -3.14
N ILE A 89 25.98 -2.09 -3.07
CA ILE A 89 25.22 -1.86 -1.83
C ILE A 89 24.23 -3.01 -1.64
N THR A 90 24.12 -3.50 -0.41
CA THR A 90 23.05 -4.42 0.00
C THR A 90 22.05 -3.68 0.87
N ILE A 91 20.75 -3.76 0.53
CA ILE A 91 19.66 -3.08 1.24
C ILE A 91 18.47 -4.03 1.46
N LYS A 92 17.52 -3.58 2.28
CA LYS A 92 16.25 -4.29 2.52
C LYS A 92 15.19 -3.89 1.49
N VAL A 93 14.24 -4.79 1.24
CA VAL A 93 13.02 -4.44 0.49
C VAL A 93 12.31 -3.29 1.21
N GLY A 94 12.01 -2.21 0.49
CA GLY A 94 11.44 -0.98 1.02
C GLY A 94 12.47 0.12 1.30
N ASP A 95 13.77 -0.18 1.27
CA ASP A 95 14.83 0.81 1.45
C ASP A 95 14.97 1.72 0.22
N THR A 96 15.55 2.89 0.44
CA THR A 96 15.79 3.91 -0.58
C THR A 96 17.28 4.18 -0.72
N ILE A 97 17.75 4.36 -1.94
CA ILE A 97 19.10 4.91 -2.20
C ILE A 97 18.94 6.31 -2.75
N THR A 98 19.75 7.24 -2.24
CA THR A 98 19.88 8.60 -2.74
C THR A 98 21.27 8.77 -3.34
N TRP A 99 21.33 9.06 -4.64
CA TRP A 99 22.55 9.44 -5.32
C TRP A 99 22.68 10.95 -5.31
N THR A 100 23.85 11.46 -4.93
CA THR A 100 24.16 12.89 -4.95
C THR A 100 25.35 13.14 -5.87
N ASN A 101 25.17 13.97 -6.88
CA ASN A 101 26.27 14.37 -7.74
C ASN A 101 27.15 15.41 -7.04
N GLN A 102 28.38 15.04 -6.71
CA GLN A 102 29.39 15.91 -6.11
C GLN A 102 30.47 16.34 -7.11
N ASP A 103 30.40 15.85 -8.36
CA ASP A 103 31.19 16.37 -9.46
C ASP A 103 30.55 17.67 -10.02
N SER A 104 31.34 18.46 -10.73
CA SER A 104 30.84 19.63 -11.47
C SER A 104 30.20 19.25 -12.81
N VAL A 105 30.48 18.04 -13.31
CA VAL A 105 29.97 17.51 -14.57
C VAL A 105 28.67 16.76 -14.33
N PRO A 106 27.66 16.87 -15.23
CA PRO A 106 26.42 16.11 -15.11
C PRO A 106 26.62 14.60 -15.23
N HIS A 107 25.80 13.85 -14.50
CA HIS A 107 25.75 12.38 -14.53
C HIS A 107 24.30 11.91 -14.60
N THR A 108 24.08 10.63 -14.93
CA THR A 108 22.77 9.98 -14.77
C THR A 108 22.89 8.77 -13.85
N VAL A 109 21.74 8.30 -13.36
CA VAL A 109 21.61 7.02 -12.67
C VAL A 109 20.51 6.24 -13.38
N THR A 110 20.92 5.27 -14.19
CA THR A 110 20.02 4.47 -15.02
C THR A 110 20.31 3.00 -14.76
N GLY A 111 19.30 2.22 -14.38
CA GLY A 111 19.46 0.82 -14.02
C GLY A 111 18.31 -0.06 -14.46
N ASP A 112 18.34 -1.30 -13.99
CA ASP A 112 17.36 -2.32 -14.37
C ASP A 112 15.95 -1.95 -13.89
N GLY A 113 15.15 -1.36 -14.79
CA GLY A 113 13.78 -0.94 -14.49
C GLY A 113 13.62 0.45 -13.87
N PHE A 114 14.67 1.29 -13.88
CA PHE A 114 14.57 2.68 -13.44
C PHE A 114 15.53 3.62 -14.18
N ASP A 115 15.10 4.87 -14.36
CA ASP A 115 15.93 5.95 -14.88
C ASP A 115 15.63 7.24 -14.11
N LEU A 116 16.63 7.78 -13.41
CA LEU A 116 16.52 9.01 -12.63
C LEU A 116 16.86 10.26 -13.44
N GLY A 117 17.26 10.09 -14.70
CA GLY A 117 17.61 11.17 -15.61
C GLY A 117 18.88 11.91 -15.20
N ASN A 118 18.99 13.16 -15.67
CA ASN A 118 20.17 14.00 -15.45
C ASN A 118 20.24 14.54 -14.02
N LEU A 119 21.40 14.37 -13.39
CA LEU A 119 21.81 14.99 -12.13
C LEU A 119 22.93 16.00 -12.41
N ALA A 120 22.61 17.29 -12.35
CA ALA A 120 23.63 18.34 -12.36
C ALA A 120 24.46 18.33 -11.06
N GLY A 121 25.60 19.01 -11.03
CA GLY A 121 26.43 19.12 -9.84
C GLY A 121 25.65 19.68 -8.65
N GLY A 122 25.78 19.02 -7.49
CA GLY A 122 25.06 19.32 -6.25
C GLY A 122 23.64 18.73 -6.16
N GLN A 123 23.10 18.13 -7.22
CA GLN A 123 21.75 17.55 -7.20
C GLN A 123 21.74 16.13 -6.64
N SER A 124 20.59 15.78 -6.06
CA SER A 124 20.31 14.41 -5.60
C SER A 124 19.05 13.84 -6.23
N ARG A 125 19.03 12.53 -6.45
CA ARG A 125 17.84 11.76 -6.84
C ARG A 125 17.78 10.48 -6.03
N SER A 126 16.58 10.00 -5.77
CA SER A 126 16.35 8.82 -4.94
C SER A 126 15.50 7.78 -5.65
N TYR A 127 15.72 6.51 -5.32
CA TYR A 127 14.91 5.39 -5.77
C TYR A 127 14.65 4.41 -4.62
N THR A 128 13.40 4.02 -4.44
CA THR A 128 12.95 3.05 -3.43
C THR A 128 12.79 1.67 -4.06
N PHE A 129 13.46 0.68 -3.49
CA PHE A 129 13.49 -0.68 -4.03
C PHE A 129 12.44 -1.55 -3.36
N ILE A 130 11.36 -1.85 -4.09
CA ILE A 130 10.21 -2.62 -3.55
C ILE A 130 10.22 -4.10 -3.94
N THR A 131 11.21 -4.54 -4.72
CA THR A 131 11.34 -5.92 -5.20
C THR A 131 12.69 -6.48 -4.80
N ALA A 132 12.71 -7.65 -4.18
CA ALA A 132 13.94 -8.36 -3.87
C ALA A 132 14.59 -8.89 -5.16
N ALA A 133 15.74 -8.33 -5.53
CA ALA A 133 16.53 -8.69 -6.70
C ALA A 133 17.91 -8.03 -6.62
N THR A 134 18.79 -8.35 -7.58
CA THR A 134 19.98 -7.56 -7.83
C THR A 134 19.74 -6.66 -9.03
N PHE A 135 20.00 -5.36 -8.88
CA PHE A 135 19.83 -4.33 -9.89
C PHE A 135 21.20 -3.77 -10.26
N THR A 136 21.58 -3.84 -11.52
CA THR A 136 22.73 -3.12 -12.04
C THR A 136 22.31 -1.74 -12.52
N TYR A 137 23.22 -0.77 -12.43
CA TYR A 137 22.98 0.59 -12.88
C TYR A 137 24.28 1.24 -13.39
N HIS A 138 24.13 2.26 -14.21
CA HIS A 138 25.21 2.95 -14.88
C HIS A 138 24.88 4.43 -15.12
N CYS A 139 25.87 5.18 -15.57
CA CYS A 139 25.71 6.53 -16.12
C CYS A 139 25.66 6.44 -17.66
N ASN A 140 24.62 6.99 -18.29
CA ASN A 140 24.48 7.02 -19.76
C ASN A 140 25.53 7.92 -20.42
N ILE A 141 25.99 8.97 -19.71
CA ILE A 141 26.98 9.93 -20.20
C ILE A 141 28.39 9.32 -20.14
N HIS A 142 28.65 8.51 -19.10
CA HIS A 142 29.94 7.90 -18.82
C HIS A 142 29.74 6.39 -18.58
N PRO A 143 29.63 5.56 -19.65
CA PRO A 143 29.20 4.16 -19.53
C PRO A 143 30.10 3.24 -18.69
N TYR A 144 31.33 3.67 -18.42
CA TYR A 144 32.25 2.95 -17.53
C TYR A 144 31.85 3.07 -16.05
N MET A 145 31.07 4.08 -15.68
CA MET A 145 30.53 4.23 -14.33
C MET A 145 29.43 3.20 -14.14
N GLN A 146 29.69 2.21 -13.30
CA GLN A 146 28.79 1.11 -13.01
C GLN A 146 28.61 0.94 -11.50
N GLY A 147 27.42 0.50 -11.12
CA GLY A 147 27.10 0.11 -9.76
C GLY A 147 26.06 -1.01 -9.73
N GLN A 148 25.84 -1.55 -8.55
CA GLN A 148 24.95 -2.66 -8.28
C GLN A 148 24.29 -2.50 -6.90
N VAL A 149 23.02 -2.85 -6.83
CA VAL A 149 22.23 -2.89 -5.60
C VAL A 149 21.66 -4.30 -5.44
N THR A 150 21.97 -4.96 -4.33
CA THR A 150 21.34 -6.23 -3.95
C THR A 150 20.25 -5.94 -2.92
N VAL A 151 19.01 -6.29 -3.25
CA VAL A 151 17.82 -6.06 -2.41
C VAL A 151 17.34 -7.40 -1.90
N GLY A 152 17.34 -7.57 -0.58
CA GLY A 152 16.90 -8.82 0.04
C GLY A 152 16.54 -8.62 1.51
N SER A 153 16.39 -9.70 2.24
CA SER A 153 16.37 -9.64 3.70
C SER A 153 17.80 -9.32 4.18
N GLY A 154 18.11 -8.04 4.40
CA GLY A 154 19.37 -7.65 5.02
C GLY A 154 19.57 -8.43 6.33
N SER A 155 20.77 -8.98 6.50
CA SER A 155 21.21 -9.87 7.58
C SER A 155 20.82 -9.40 8.98
#